data_AF-A0A3N2BL59-F1
#
_entry.id   AF-A0A3N2BL59-F1
#
_cell.length_a   1.000
_cell.length_b   1.000
_cell.length_c   1.000
_cell.angle_alpha   90.00
_cell.angle_beta   90.00
_cell.angle_gamma   90.00
#
_symmetry.space_group_name_H-M   'P 1'
#
loop_
_entity.id
_entity.type
_entity.pdbx_description
1 polymer ?
#
loop_
_entity_poly.entity_id
_entity_poly.type
_entity_poly.pdbx_seq_one_letter_code
_entity_poly.pdbx_strand_id
1 'polypeptide(L)'
;MRPELKTGVNVDPVNVNAGLRMAATLGYSDSQAQMVAEHSLLRWKRGEEESGEKLWLSEYPRDLTSWKAILAAAIVTPEPRSADLITCTGAASCIAPLHIHGCFADVEQGSCNLASEHVSVAPAEQA
;
A
#
# COMPACT_ATOMS: atom_id res chain seq x y z
N MET A 1 -30.16 -6.01 -3.26
CA MET A 1 -28.77 -5.56 -3.02
C MET A 1 -28.22 -6.31 -1.82
N ARG A 2 -27.00 -6.85 -1.90
CA ARG A 2 -26.32 -7.34 -0.68
C ARG A 2 -26.17 -6.16 0.29
N PRO A 3 -26.48 -6.31 1.59
CA PRO A 3 -26.54 -5.18 2.53
C PRO A 3 -25.25 -4.37 2.65
N GLU A 4 -24.11 -4.95 2.27
CA GLU A 4 -22.78 -4.35 2.44
C GLU A 4 -22.25 -3.68 1.16
N LEU A 5 -23.00 -3.71 0.06
CA LEU A 5 -22.57 -3.09 -1.20
C LEU A 5 -22.87 -1.60 -1.18
N LYS A 6 -21.82 -0.78 -1.22
CA LYS A 6 -21.91 0.67 -1.41
C LYS A 6 -21.84 0.98 -2.90
N THR A 7 -22.80 1.75 -3.40
CA THR A 7 -22.78 2.24 -4.78
C THR A 7 -21.49 3.03 -5.04
N GLY A 8 -20.81 2.74 -6.14
CA GLY A 8 -19.55 3.43 -6.50
C GLY A 8 -18.33 2.95 -5.71
N VAL A 9 -18.32 1.69 -5.24
CA VAL A 9 -17.14 1.04 -4.68
C VAL A 9 -16.99 -0.31 -5.37
N ASN A 10 -15.77 -0.67 -5.76
CA ASN A 10 -15.54 -1.98 -6.37
C ASN A 10 -15.72 -3.08 -5.31
N VAL A 11 -16.34 -4.19 -5.70
CA VAL A 11 -16.55 -5.34 -4.82
C VAL A 11 -15.26 -6.13 -4.67
N ASP A 12 -14.40 -6.08 -5.70
CA ASP A 12 -13.11 -6.76 -5.69
C ASP A 12 -12.05 -5.92 -4.96
N PRO A 13 -11.30 -6.52 -4.01
CA PRO A 13 -10.21 -5.83 -3.34
C PRO A 13 -9.09 -5.51 -4.34
N VAL A 14 -8.59 -4.28 -4.29
CA VAL A 14 -7.47 -3.82 -5.12
C VAL A 14 -6.30 -3.46 -4.21
N ASN A 15 -5.23 -4.25 -4.26
CA ASN A 15 -3.96 -3.98 -3.60
C ASN A 15 -3.07 -3.10 -4.49
N VAL A 16 -3.09 -1.80 -4.22
CA VAL A 16 -2.36 -0.80 -5.00
C VAL A 16 -0.85 -1.08 -4.98
N ASN A 17 -0.28 -1.40 -3.82
CA ASN A 17 1.15 -1.67 -3.68
C ASN A 17 1.60 -2.90 -4.49
N ALA A 18 0.76 -3.93 -4.61
CA ALA A 18 1.05 -5.07 -5.47
C ALA A 18 1.08 -4.68 -6.95
N GLY A 19 0.13 -3.84 -7.39
CA GLY A 19 0.14 -3.27 -8.74
C GLY A 19 1.38 -2.42 -9.01
N LEU A 20 1.78 -1.55 -8.08
CA LEU A 20 2.97 -0.70 -8.22
C LEU A 20 4.28 -1.51 -8.34
N ARG A 21 4.41 -2.60 -7.57
CA ARG A 21 5.55 -3.53 -7.70
C ARG A 21 5.56 -4.23 -9.06
N MET A 22 4.40 -4.61 -9.58
CA MET A 22 4.30 -5.16 -10.94
C MET A 22 4.69 -4.11 -11.98
N ALA A 23 4.22 -2.87 -11.85
CA ALA A 23 4.59 -1.78 -12.74
C ALA A 23 6.12 -1.59 -12.77
N ALA A 24 6.77 -1.55 -11.61
CA ALA A 24 8.23 -1.46 -11.52
C ALA A 24 8.93 -2.67 -12.18
N THR A 25 8.40 -3.88 -12.01
CA THR A 25 8.94 -5.10 -12.63
C THR A 25 8.87 -5.06 -14.16
N LEU A 26 7.83 -4.43 -14.71
CA LEU A 26 7.63 -4.23 -16.15
C LEU A 26 8.45 -3.05 -16.71
N GLY A 27 9.23 -2.35 -15.88
CA GLY A 27 10.08 -1.23 -16.28
C GLY A 27 9.49 0.15 -16.01
N TYR A 28 8.29 0.24 -15.43
CA TYR A 28 7.61 1.50 -15.06
C TYR A 28 8.05 1.98 -13.67
N SER A 29 9.36 2.08 -13.43
CA SER A 29 9.91 2.42 -12.10
C SER A 29 10.13 3.91 -11.87
N ASP A 30 10.01 4.75 -12.89
CA ASP A 30 10.13 6.21 -12.73
C ASP A 30 8.92 6.79 -11.98
N SER A 31 9.12 7.96 -11.38
CA SER A 31 8.13 8.58 -10.50
C SER A 31 6.83 8.94 -11.22
N GLN A 32 6.89 9.31 -12.51
CA GLN A 32 5.70 9.61 -13.30
C GLN A 32 4.90 8.33 -13.57
N ALA A 33 5.56 7.26 -14.01
CA ALA A 33 4.89 6.00 -14.28
C ALA A 33 4.24 5.38 -13.03
N GLN A 34 4.93 5.48 -11.88
CA GLN A 34 4.39 5.03 -10.61
C GLN A 34 3.17 5.86 -10.17
N MET A 35 3.21 7.18 -10.33
CA MET A 35 2.07 8.05 -10.05
C MET A 35 0.85 7.73 -10.93
N VAL A 36 1.07 7.51 -12.22
CA VAL A 36 0.00 7.16 -13.17
C VAL A 36 -0.60 5.80 -12.81
N ALA A 37 0.24 4.78 -12.56
CA ALA A 37 -0.20 3.47 -12.12
C ALA A 37 -1.02 3.55 -10.82
N GLU A 38 -0.54 4.29 -9.82
CA GLU A 38 -1.22 4.49 -8.55
C GLU A 38 -2.59 5.13 -8.75
N HIS A 39 -2.66 6.24 -9.48
CA HIS A 39 -3.90 6.96 -9.68
C HIS A 39 -4.93 6.16 -10.49
N SER A 40 -4.48 5.40 -11.50
CA SER A 40 -5.31 4.46 -12.26
C SER A 40 -5.87 3.35 -11.37
N LEU A 41 -5.04 2.74 -10.51
CA LEU A 41 -5.47 1.71 -9.57
C LEU A 41 -6.42 2.24 -8.49
N LEU A 42 -6.20 3.46 -7.99
CA LEU A 42 -7.09 4.10 -7.03
C LEU A 42 -8.47 4.39 -7.63
N ARG A 43 -8.55 4.77 -8.91
CA ARG A 43 -9.81 4.89 -9.65
C ARG A 43 -10.51 3.54 -9.76
N TRP A 44 -9.77 2.50 -10.14
CA TRP A 44 -10.30 1.14 -10.22
C TRP A 44 -10.87 0.65 -8.87
N LYS A 45 -10.16 0.95 -7.76
CA LYS A 45 -10.59 0.63 -6.38
C LYS A 45 -11.93 1.29 -6.01
N ARG A 46 -12.22 2.47 -6.56
CA ARG A 46 -13.52 3.16 -6.42
C ARG A 46 -14.58 2.72 -7.43
N GLY A 47 -14.33 1.66 -8.21
CA GLY A 47 -15.25 1.21 -9.25
C GLY A 47 -15.29 2.12 -10.50
N GLU A 48 -14.33 3.03 -10.65
CA GLU A 48 -14.17 3.86 -11.85
C GLU A 48 -13.27 3.15 -12.89
N GLU A 49 -13.63 1.91 -13.26
CA GLU A 49 -12.77 1.01 -14.04
C GLU A 49 -12.34 1.60 -15.39
N GLU A 50 -13.31 2.09 -16.17
CA GLU A 50 -13.07 2.70 -17.48
C GLU A 50 -12.19 3.96 -17.36
N SER A 51 -12.41 4.78 -16.33
CA SER A 51 -11.62 6.00 -16.09
C SER A 51 -10.19 5.67 -15.68
N GLY A 52 -9.98 4.62 -14.87
CA GLY A 52 -8.65 4.15 -14.49
C GLY A 52 -7.86 3.63 -15.68
N GLU A 53 -8.50 2.84 -16.55
CA GLU A 53 -7.88 2.34 -17.78
C GLU A 53 -7.58 3.47 -18.78
N LYS A 54 -8.52 4.39 -18.99
CA LYS A 54 -8.30 5.56 -19.87
C LYS A 54 -7.15 6.43 -19.40
N LEU A 55 -7.00 6.62 -18.09
CA LEU A 55 -5.88 7.38 -17.52
C LEU A 55 -4.53 6.69 -17.79
N TRP A 56 -4.46 5.36 -17.69
CA TRP A 56 -3.23 4.64 -18.05
C TRP A 56 -2.92 4.80 -19.53
N LEU A 57 -3.93 4.57 -20.38
CA LEU A 57 -3.78 4.60 -21.83
C LEU A 57 -3.57 6.02 -22.40
N SER A 58 -3.86 7.08 -21.64
CA SER A 58 -3.52 8.45 -22.05
C SER A 58 -2.02 8.71 -21.98
N GLU A 59 -1.34 8.17 -20.96
CA GLU A 59 0.10 8.33 -20.78
C GLU A 59 0.92 7.26 -21.51
N TYR A 60 0.38 6.04 -21.62
CA TYR A 60 1.01 4.92 -22.32
C TYR A 60 0.11 4.39 -23.45
N PRO A 61 -0.01 5.13 -24.58
CA PRO A 61 -0.87 4.73 -25.67
C PRO A 61 -0.46 3.38 -26.25
N ARG A 62 -1.42 2.46 -26.38
CA ARG A 62 -1.28 1.07 -26.88
C ARG A 62 -0.67 0.07 -25.90
N ASP A 63 -0.34 0.47 -24.67
CA ASP A 63 0.17 -0.48 -23.68
C ASP A 63 -0.93 -1.02 -22.76
N LEU A 64 -1.93 -1.65 -23.37
CA LEU A 64 -2.99 -2.32 -22.63
C LEU A 64 -2.47 -3.57 -21.89
N THR A 65 -1.45 -4.22 -22.44
CA THR A 65 -0.91 -5.47 -21.89
C THR A 65 -0.29 -5.24 -20.52
N SER A 66 0.57 -4.23 -20.36
CA SER A 66 1.17 -3.94 -19.05
C SER A 66 0.12 -3.47 -18.05
N TRP A 67 -0.86 -2.66 -18.48
CA TRP A 67 -1.99 -2.29 -17.63
C TRP A 67 -2.72 -3.51 -17.05
N LYS A 68 -3.07 -4.48 -17.91
CA LYS A 68 -3.77 -5.70 -17.45
C LYS A 68 -2.90 -6.53 -16.52
N ALA A 69 -1.58 -6.59 -16.74
CA ALA A 69 -0.67 -7.28 -15.82
C ALA A 69 -0.60 -6.59 -14.44
N ILE A 70 -0.48 -5.25 -14.42
CA ILE A 70 -0.48 -4.43 -13.21
C ILE A 70 -1.79 -4.62 -12.43
N LEU A 71 -2.93 -4.53 -13.13
CA LEU A 71 -4.24 -4.71 -12.54
C LEU A 71 -4.45 -6.13 -12.01
N ALA A 72 -4.04 -7.16 -12.76
CA ALA A 72 -4.13 -8.54 -12.31
C ALA A 72 -3.30 -8.77 -11.04
N ALA A 73 -2.09 -8.22 -10.96
CA ALA A 73 -1.27 -8.29 -9.74
C ALA A 73 -1.97 -7.61 -8.55
N ALA A 74 -2.65 -6.48 -8.79
CA ALA A 74 -3.38 -5.75 -7.77
C ALA A 74 -4.64 -6.49 -7.27
N ILE A 75 -5.35 -7.22 -8.13
CA ILE A 75 -6.58 -7.95 -7.76
C ILE A 75 -6.25 -9.31 -7.09
N VAL A 76 -5.25 -10.02 -7.60
CA VAL A 76 -4.90 -11.38 -7.11
C VAL A 76 -4.17 -11.33 -5.77
N THR A 77 -3.45 -10.23 -5.50
CA THR A 77 -2.73 -10.08 -4.24
C THR A 77 -3.65 -9.45 -3.19
N PRO A 78 -4.02 -10.16 -2.11
CA PRO A 78 -4.83 -9.56 -1.06
C PRO A 78 -4.09 -8.36 -0.45
N GLU A 79 -4.81 -7.28 -0.11
CA GLU A 79 -4.24 -6.26 0.77
C GLU A 79 -3.91 -6.93 2.12
N PRO A 80 -2.72 -6.66 2.70
CA PRO A 80 -2.43 -7.14 4.04
C PRO A 80 -3.53 -6.61 4.97
N ARG A 81 -4.24 -7.51 5.66
CA ARG A 81 -5.27 -7.09 6.61
C ARG A 81 -4.57 -6.35 7.74
N SER A 82 -5.23 -5.36 8.34
CA SER A 82 -4.67 -4.61 9.48
C SER A 82 -4.27 -5.51 10.66
N ALA A 83 -4.85 -6.72 10.75
CA ALA A 83 -4.48 -7.74 11.74
C ALA A 83 -3.20 -8.53 11.41
N ASP A 84 -2.77 -8.52 10.13
CA ASP A 84 -1.53 -9.16 9.66
C ASP A 84 -0.34 -8.19 9.62
N LEU A 85 -0.58 -6.91 9.89
CA LEU A 85 0.49 -6.01 10.27
C LEU A 85 0.94 -6.44 11.67
N ILE A 86 2.15 -7.00 11.74
CA ILE A 86 2.85 -7.19 13.00
C ILE A 86 2.85 -5.83 13.70
N THR A 87 2.05 -5.69 14.75
CA THR A 87 2.02 -4.47 15.56
C THR A 87 3.39 -4.27 16.17
N CYS A 88 3.97 -3.06 16.04
CA CYS A 88 5.22 -2.77 16.72
C CYS A 88 5.01 -2.94 18.24
N THR A 89 5.73 -3.89 18.83
CA THR A 89 5.64 -4.17 20.27
C THR A 89 6.54 -3.25 21.10
N GLY A 90 7.32 -2.39 20.45
CA GLY A 90 8.34 -1.56 21.09
C GLY A 90 9.57 -2.34 21.58
N ALA A 91 9.64 -3.66 21.35
CA ALA A 91 10.80 -4.47 21.67
C ALA A 91 11.93 -4.27 20.64
N ALA A 92 13.18 -4.30 21.10
CA ALA A 92 14.37 -4.21 20.23
C ALA A 92 14.45 -5.32 19.16
N SER A 93 13.69 -6.41 19.34
CA SER A 93 13.61 -7.54 18.41
C SER A 93 12.36 -7.53 17.53
N CYS A 94 11.67 -6.39 17.39
CA CYS A 94 10.43 -6.32 16.61
C CYS A 94 10.72 -6.42 15.10
N ILE A 95 9.96 -7.27 14.39
CA ILE A 95 10.09 -7.52 12.94
C ILE A 95 9.00 -6.84 12.10
N ALA A 96 8.30 -5.85 12.68
CA ALA A 96 7.21 -5.16 12.01
C ALA A 96 7.70 -4.37 10.77
N PRO A 97 7.06 -4.53 9.59
CA PRO A 97 7.58 -3.99 8.33
C PRO A 97 7.37 -2.47 8.12
N LEU A 98 6.64 -1.77 8.99
CA LEU A 98 6.50 -0.31 8.94
C LEU A 98 6.53 0.30 10.36
N HIS A 99 7.62 1.01 10.68
CA HIS A 99 7.65 1.97 11.79
C HIS A 99 6.79 3.19 11.44
N ILE A 100 5.47 3.10 11.59
CA ILE A 100 4.61 4.28 11.71
C ILE A 100 4.47 4.56 13.21
N HIS A 101 5.48 5.19 13.79
CA HIS A 101 5.31 5.87 15.08
C HIS A 101 5.93 7.25 14.94
N GLY A 102 5.22 8.26 15.43
CA GLY A 102 5.64 9.67 15.45
C GLY A 102 6.91 9.92 16.28
N CYS A 103 8.04 9.36 15.86
CA CYS A 103 9.37 9.82 16.18
C CYS A 103 9.77 10.83 15.09
N PHE A 104 9.49 12.11 15.36
CA PHE A 104 10.22 13.21 14.74
C PHE A 104 11.67 13.13 15.24
N ALA A 105 12.51 12.31 14.61
CA ALA A 105 13.95 12.43 14.65
C ALA A 105 14.55 11.63 13.48
N ASP A 106 14.89 12.37 12.44
CA ASP A 106 16.03 12.16 11.53
C ASP A 106 16.09 10.90 10.66
N VAL A 107 15.74 11.13 9.39
CA VAL A 107 15.93 10.28 8.20
C VAL A 107 17.41 10.01 7.82
N GLU A 108 18.39 10.23 8.69
CA GLU A 108 19.81 10.08 8.29
C GLU A 108 20.68 9.20 9.19
N GLN A 109 20.22 8.64 10.31
CA GLN A 109 21.07 7.76 11.14
C GLN A 109 20.35 6.50 11.66
N GLY A 110 20.74 5.37 11.05
CA GLY A 110 20.84 4.02 11.61
C GLY A 110 19.94 3.58 12.77
N SER A 111 19.13 2.54 12.50
CA SER A 111 18.61 1.48 13.40
C SER A 111 18.30 1.84 14.87
N CYS A 112 17.06 1.57 15.29
CA CYS A 112 16.54 1.60 16.66
C CYS A 112 17.18 0.55 17.62
N ASN A 113 18.51 0.54 17.72
CA ASN A 113 19.27 -0.38 18.57
C ASN A 113 19.60 0.23 19.95
N LEU A 114 19.17 1.47 20.22
CA LEU A 114 19.46 2.16 21.45
C LEU A 114 18.28 2.04 22.42
N ALA A 115 18.48 1.26 23.49
CA ALA A 115 17.50 1.07 24.56
C ALA A 115 16.99 2.39 25.19
N SER A 116 17.75 3.48 25.07
CA SER A 116 17.40 4.82 25.54
C SER A 116 16.28 5.51 24.75
N GLU A 117 15.96 5.05 23.55
CA GLU A 117 14.89 5.59 22.71
C GLU A 117 13.53 4.91 22.95
N HIS A 118 13.53 3.86 23.79
CA HIS A 118 12.32 3.17 24.19
C HIS A 118 11.84 3.74 25.53
N VAL A 119 10.80 4.55 25.50
CA VAL A 119 10.08 4.94 26.73
C VAL A 119 9.44 3.68 27.29
N SER A 120 10.02 3.13 28.35
CA SER A 120 9.42 2.06 29.15
C SER A 120 8.12 2.57 29.77
N VAL A 121 7.00 2.36 29.08
CA VAL A 121 5.69 2.53 29.72
C VAL A 121 5.54 1.36 30.69
N ALA A 122 5.75 1.63 31.98
CA ALA A 122 5.46 0.67 33.03
C ALA A 122 3.99 0.23 32.91
N PRO A 123 3.67 -1.06 33.10
CA PRO A 123 2.29 -1.52 33.05
C PRO A 123 1.49 -0.82 34.14
N ALA A 124 0.39 -0.18 33.76
CA ALA A 124 -0.56 0.38 34.71
C ALA A 124 -1.09 -0.78 35.58
N GLU A 125 -0.75 -0.75 36.87
CA GLU A 125 -1.41 -1.57 37.88
C GLU A 125 -2.92 -1.28 37.81
N GLN A 126 -3.68 -2.34 37.53
CA GLN A 126 -5.11 -2.35 37.72
C GLN A 126 -5.37 -2.28 39.23
N ALA A 127 -5.97 -1.18 39.67
CA ALA A 127 -6.56 -1.02 41.00
C ALA A 127 -8.05 -0.68 40.85
#